data_AF-A0A059F4Y9-F1
#
_entry.id   AF-A0A059F4Y9-F1
#
_cell.length_a   1.000
_cell.length_b   1.000
_cell.length_c   1.000
_cell.angle_alpha   90.00
_cell.angle_beta   90.00
_cell.angle_gamma   90.00
#
_symmetry.space_group_name_H-M   'P 1'
#
loop_
_entity.id
_entity.type
_entity.pdbx_description
1 polymer ?
#
loop_
_entity_poly.entity_id
_entity_poly.type
_entity_poly.pdbx_seq_one_letter_code
_entity_poly.pdbx_strand_id
1 'polypeptide(L)'
;MDPFSIFNIISFAKIFCYTMHIKATISYYNNNGIFTPIMVDYDMYLNIFFMFTGYIFMLNSYLTYSYYHILLYLVFVVNTLVNILAKFSFVNFTKYFTIFICVAAIEPFFVIYNFKSFAYRAIYTRNKKLGSNILLKNGLNVSKMIIWLDI
;
A
#
# COMPACT_ATOMS: atom_id res chain seq x y z
N MET A 1 -16.06 -1.06 -12.46
CA MET A 1 -15.38 -0.03 -11.64
C MET A 1 -13.90 -0.14 -11.89
N ASP A 2 -13.19 0.97 -12.08
CA ASP A 2 -11.74 0.94 -12.26
C ASP A 2 -11.05 0.37 -11.01
N PRO A 3 -10.05 -0.53 -11.15
CA PRO A 3 -9.35 -1.13 -10.00
C PRO A 3 -8.76 -0.07 -9.05
N PHE A 4 -8.39 1.08 -9.59
CA PHE A 4 -7.87 2.21 -8.81
C PHE A 4 -8.94 2.85 -7.92
N SER A 5 -10.18 2.97 -8.39
CA SER A 5 -11.29 3.49 -7.58
C SER A 5 -11.63 2.54 -6.43
N ILE A 6 -11.59 1.23 -6.67
CA ILE A 6 -11.75 0.21 -5.62
C ILE A 6 -10.60 0.29 -4.61
N PHE A 7 -9.35 0.45 -5.08
CA PHE A 7 -8.19 0.66 -4.22
C PHE A 7 -8.35 1.89 -3.31
N ASN A 8 -8.88 3.01 -3.81
CA ASN A 8 -9.15 4.19 -3.00
C ASN A 8 -10.16 3.91 -1.88
N ILE A 9 -11.23 3.18 -2.18
CA ILE A 9 -12.25 2.80 -1.19
C ILE A 9 -11.64 1.89 -0.13
N ILE A 10 -10.84 0.88 -0.52
CA ILE A 10 -10.16 -0.03 0.41
C ILE A 10 -9.17 0.73 1.29
N SER A 11 -8.35 1.62 0.70
CA SER A 11 -7.36 2.42 1.42
C SER A 11 -8.02 3.35 2.43
N PHE A 12 -9.15 3.98 2.05
CA PHE A 12 -9.94 4.81 2.95
C PHE A 12 -10.53 3.99 4.11
N ALA A 13 -11.13 2.83 3.80
CA ALA A 13 -11.68 1.93 4.82
C ALA A 13 -10.60 1.48 5.82
N LYS A 14 -9.39 1.15 5.33
CA LYS A 14 -8.24 0.79 6.17
C LYS A 14 -7.90 1.89 7.18
N ILE A 15 -7.73 3.13 6.72
CA ILE A 15 -7.39 4.29 7.56
C ILE A 15 -8.53 4.60 8.53
N PHE A 16 -9.78 4.51 8.07
CA PHE A 16 -10.96 4.74 8.91
C PHE A 16 -11.05 3.73 10.05
N CYS A 17 -10.90 2.43 9.76
CA CYS A 17 -10.89 1.38 10.76
C CYS A 17 -9.77 1.57 11.79
N TYR A 18 -8.58 1.97 11.34
CA TYR A 18 -7.47 2.25 12.25
C TYR A 18 -7.73 3.46 13.15
N THR A 19 -8.29 4.54 12.60
CA THR A 19 -8.69 5.72 13.39
C THR A 19 -9.73 5.36 14.45
N MET A 20 -10.67 4.47 14.15
CA MET A 20 -11.63 3.95 15.14
C MET A 20 -10.94 3.15 16.24
N HIS A 21 -9.93 2.34 15.90
CA HIS A 21 -9.11 1.64 16.89
C HIS A 21 -8.37 2.62 17.80
N ILE A 22 -7.74 3.67 17.24
CA ILE A 22 -7.06 4.72 18.02
C ILE A 22 -8.04 5.40 18.97
N LYS A 23 -9.22 5.80 18.47
CA LYS A 23 -10.26 6.44 19.29
C LYS A 23 -10.67 5.56 20.47
N ALA A 24 -10.85 4.26 20.23
CA ALA A 24 -11.18 3.30 21.29
C ALA A 24 -10.05 3.18 22.33
N THR A 25 -8.80 3.13 21.88
CA THR A 25 -7.64 3.05 22.78
C THR A 25 -7.49 4.32 23.63
N ILE A 26 -7.58 5.51 23.04
CA ILE A 26 -7.50 6.78 23.78
C ILE A 26 -8.66 6.88 24.79
N SER A 27 -9.89 6.54 24.37
CA SER A 27 -11.05 6.57 25.26
C SER A 27 -10.89 5.65 26.45
N TYR A 28 -10.22 4.50 26.31
CA TYR A 28 -9.95 3.59 27.41
C TYR A 28 -9.02 4.21 28.45
N TYR A 29 -7.90 4.79 28.02
CA TYR A 29 -6.97 5.45 28.94
C TYR A 29 -7.64 6.62 29.66
N ASN A 30 -8.39 7.45 28.92
CA ASN A 30 -9.15 8.57 29.49
C ASN A 30 -10.20 8.10 30.51
N ASN A 31 -10.96 7.03 30.21
CA ASN A 31 -11.98 6.50 31.13
C ASN A 31 -11.38 5.92 32.41
N ASN A 32 -10.14 5.42 32.35
CA ASN A 32 -9.41 4.94 33.51
C ASN A 32 -8.68 6.08 34.27
N GLY A 33 -8.74 7.32 33.77
CA GLY A 33 -8.04 8.47 34.35
C GLY A 33 -6.52 8.40 34.22
N ILE A 34 -6.00 7.59 33.30
CA ILE A 34 -4.56 7.38 33.09
C ILE A 34 -4.17 8.10 31.78
N PHE A 35 -3.01 8.77 31.78
CA PHE A 35 -2.45 9.31 30.55
C PHE A 35 -2.05 8.18 29.59
N THR A 36 -2.32 8.37 28.30
CA THR A 36 -1.80 7.47 27.26
C THR A 36 -0.27 7.43 27.33
N PRO A 37 0.36 6.24 27.31
CA PRO A 37 1.81 6.16 27.25
C PRO A 37 2.31 6.82 25.95
N ILE A 38 3.29 7.71 26.05
CA ILE A 38 3.83 8.49 24.92
C ILE A 38 4.25 7.58 23.75
N MET A 39 4.84 6.42 24.04
CA MET A 39 5.25 5.45 23.03
C MET A 39 4.07 4.86 22.24
N VAL A 40 2.91 4.70 22.89
CA VAL A 40 1.68 4.19 22.24
C VAL A 40 1.13 5.24 21.29
N ASP A 41 1.09 6.50 21.71
CA ASP A 41 0.62 7.60 20.84
C ASP A 41 1.53 7.79 19.63
N TYR A 42 2.86 7.83 19.86
CA TYR A 42 3.83 7.96 18.78
C TYR A 42 3.70 6.84 17.75
N ASP A 43 3.51 5.61 18.21
CA ASP A 43 3.32 4.45 17.34
C ASP A 43 2.02 4.51 16.53
N MET A 44 0.92 4.98 17.12
CA MET A 44 -0.34 5.20 16.40
C MET A 44 -0.18 6.22 15.28
N TYR A 45 0.47 7.36 15.56
CA TYR A 45 0.73 8.38 14.54
C TYR A 45 1.68 7.88 13.43
N LEU A 46 2.71 7.12 13.80
CA LEU A 46 3.69 6.59 12.87
C LEU A 46 3.07 5.54 11.92
N ASN A 47 2.15 4.69 12.42
CA ASN A 47 1.38 3.78 11.57
C ASN A 47 0.42 4.50 10.61
N ILE A 48 -0.26 5.56 11.07
CA ILE A 48 -1.06 6.43 10.18
C ILE A 48 -0.16 7.00 9.08
N PHE A 49 1.00 7.55 9.45
CA PHE A 49 1.93 8.13 8.51
C PHE A 49 2.36 7.12 7.44
N PHE A 50 2.74 5.89 7.82
CA PHE A 50 3.10 4.85 6.86
C PHE A 50 1.96 4.44 5.92
N MET A 51 0.72 4.42 6.42
CA MET A 51 -0.44 4.14 5.58
C MET A 51 -0.68 5.24 4.54
N PHE A 52 -0.54 6.51 4.95
CA PHE A 52 -0.67 7.65 4.04
C PHE A 52 0.47 7.72 3.03
N THR A 53 1.73 7.51 3.45
CA THR A 53 2.86 7.52 2.52
C THR A 53 2.73 6.39 1.49
N GLY A 54 2.36 5.18 1.93
CA GLY A 54 2.05 4.07 1.03
C GLY A 54 0.98 4.47 0.00
N TYR A 55 -0.14 5.02 0.45
CA TYR A 55 -1.22 5.50 -0.42
C TYR A 55 -0.72 6.53 -1.45
N ILE A 56 0.05 7.54 -1.01
CA ILE A 56 0.63 8.57 -1.89
C ILE A 56 1.56 7.95 -2.95
N PHE A 57 2.38 6.97 -2.59
CA PHE A 57 3.23 6.28 -3.57
C PHE A 57 2.41 5.51 -4.60
N MET A 58 1.32 4.86 -4.20
CA MET A 58 0.43 4.19 -5.14
C MET A 58 -0.27 5.18 -6.10
N LEU A 59 -0.76 6.31 -5.56
CA LEU A 59 -1.30 7.40 -6.38
C LEU A 59 -0.27 7.92 -7.39
N ASN A 60 0.93 8.23 -6.91
CA ASN A 60 2.01 8.73 -7.76
C ASN A 60 2.40 7.70 -8.82
N SER A 61 2.42 6.41 -8.49
CA SER A 61 2.65 5.37 -9.49
C SER A 61 1.61 5.36 -10.58
N TYR A 62 0.34 5.55 -10.24
CA TYR A 62 -0.76 5.57 -11.20
C TYR A 62 -0.69 6.80 -12.12
N LEU A 63 -0.37 7.97 -11.56
CA LEU A 63 -0.28 9.22 -12.32
C LEU A 63 0.97 9.29 -13.22
N THR A 64 2.13 8.87 -12.71
CA THR A 64 3.43 8.99 -13.40
C THR A 64 3.81 7.75 -14.20
N TYR A 65 3.04 6.66 -14.09
CA TYR A 65 3.36 5.37 -14.68
C TYR A 65 4.77 4.88 -14.31
N SER A 66 5.16 5.05 -13.05
CA SER A 66 6.50 4.72 -12.56
C SER A 66 6.50 3.46 -11.69
N TYR A 67 7.18 2.41 -12.15
CA TYR A 67 7.35 1.16 -11.40
C TYR A 67 8.03 1.34 -10.04
N TYR A 68 8.91 2.35 -9.92
CA TYR A 68 9.61 2.66 -8.68
C TYR A 68 8.64 3.02 -7.55
N HIS A 69 7.55 3.72 -7.86
CA HIS A 69 6.57 4.13 -6.86
C HIS A 69 5.70 2.96 -6.37
N ILE A 70 5.41 1.97 -7.23
CA ILE A 70 4.81 0.69 -6.80
C ILE A 70 5.72 -0.06 -5.82
N LEU A 71 7.04 -0.09 -6.05
CA LEU A 71 7.97 -0.74 -5.12
C LEU A 71 7.96 -0.04 -3.75
N LEU A 72 8.00 1.29 -3.74
CA LEU A 72 7.91 2.05 -2.49
C LEU A 72 6.60 1.80 -1.75
N TYR A 73 5.47 1.75 -2.47
CA TYR A 73 4.18 1.35 -1.91
C TYR A 73 4.27 -0.01 -1.18
N LEU A 74 4.84 -1.03 -1.83
CA LEU A 74 4.98 -2.36 -1.24
C LEU A 74 5.83 -2.34 0.03
N VAL A 75 6.92 -1.58 0.07
CA VAL A 75 7.76 -1.43 1.26
C VAL A 75 6.96 -0.89 2.45
N PHE A 76 6.19 0.19 2.24
CA PHE A 76 5.39 0.77 3.32
C PHE A 76 4.24 -0.15 3.78
N VAL A 77 3.60 -0.86 2.85
CA VAL A 77 2.53 -1.79 3.19
C VAL A 77 3.06 -3.01 3.95
N VAL A 78 4.17 -3.60 3.52
CA VAL A 78 4.80 -4.70 4.25
C VAL A 78 5.25 -4.26 5.63
N ASN A 79 5.87 -3.08 5.75
CA ASN A 79 6.27 -2.54 7.06
C ASN A 79 5.06 -2.36 8.00
N THR A 80 3.95 -1.84 7.46
CA THR A 80 2.70 -1.69 8.20
C THR A 80 2.18 -3.05 8.67
N LEU A 81 2.12 -4.05 7.79
CA LEU A 81 1.66 -5.41 8.13
C LEU A 81 2.55 -6.07 9.19
N VAL A 82 3.87 -5.99 9.05
CA VAL A 82 4.83 -6.56 10.02
C VAL A 82 4.64 -5.91 11.40
N ASN A 83 4.53 -4.59 11.46
CA ASN A 83 4.30 -3.87 12.72
C ASN A 83 2.99 -4.27 13.40
N ILE A 84 1.93 -4.46 12.62
CA ILE A 84 0.61 -4.86 13.13
C ILE A 84 0.63 -6.30 13.65
N LEU A 85 1.25 -7.22 12.89
CA LEU A 85 1.36 -8.62 13.30
C LEU A 85 2.23 -8.79 14.55
N ALA A 86 3.33 -8.05 14.66
CA ALA A 86 4.19 -8.07 15.84
C ALA A 86 3.47 -7.62 17.11
N LYS A 87 2.47 -6.73 16.98
CA LYS A 87 1.71 -6.19 18.11
C LYS A 87 0.44 -6.96 18.43
N PHE A 88 0.01 -7.87 17.55
CA PHE A 88 -1.26 -8.57 17.66
C PHE A 88 -1.49 -9.23 19.02
N SER A 89 -0.45 -9.86 19.58
CA SER A 89 -0.49 -10.52 20.89
C SER A 89 -0.61 -9.57 22.09
N PHE A 90 -0.37 -8.27 21.90
CA PHE A 90 -0.30 -7.26 22.96
C PHE A 90 -1.45 -6.24 22.89
N VAL A 91 -2.44 -6.42 22.01
CA VAL A 91 -3.53 -5.45 21.83
C VAL A 91 -4.68 -5.70 22.79
N ASN A 92 -4.97 -4.69 23.63
CA ASN A 92 -6.08 -4.73 24.60
C ASN A 92 -7.47 -4.73 23.93
N PHE A 93 -7.62 -4.15 22.73
CA PHE A 93 -8.89 -4.03 22.00
C PHE A 93 -8.90 -4.83 20.71
N THR A 94 -9.06 -6.14 20.84
CA THR A 94 -8.99 -7.08 19.71
C THR A 94 -10.06 -6.82 18.65
N LYS A 95 -11.30 -6.45 19.00
CA LYS A 95 -12.40 -6.30 18.03
C LYS A 95 -12.15 -5.25 16.93
N TYR A 96 -11.71 -4.05 17.29
CA TYR A 96 -11.44 -3.00 16.30
C TYR A 96 -10.13 -3.25 15.56
N PHE A 97 -9.16 -3.85 16.25
CA PHE A 97 -7.86 -4.19 15.69
C PHE A 97 -7.94 -5.33 14.67
N THR A 98 -8.77 -6.35 14.91
CA THR A 98 -8.98 -7.46 13.96
C THR A 98 -9.68 -7.00 12.69
N ILE A 99 -10.69 -6.14 12.80
CA ILE A 99 -11.35 -5.54 11.62
C ILE A 99 -10.31 -4.78 10.79
N PHE A 100 -9.48 -3.96 11.45
CA PHE A 100 -8.40 -3.25 10.79
C PHE A 100 -7.40 -4.19 10.10
N ILE A 101 -6.95 -5.25 10.76
CA ILE A 101 -6.04 -6.26 10.18
C ILE A 101 -6.63 -6.88 8.91
N CYS A 102 -7.90 -7.28 8.96
CA CYS A 102 -8.57 -7.87 7.80
C CYS A 102 -8.54 -6.92 6.61
N VAL A 103 -8.89 -5.64 6.82
CA VAL A 103 -8.88 -4.64 5.75
C VAL A 103 -7.45 -4.34 5.28
N ALA A 104 -6.49 -4.25 6.21
CA ALA A 104 -5.08 -4.01 5.92
C ALA A 104 -4.44 -5.15 5.12
N ALA A 105 -4.89 -6.40 5.31
CA ALA A 105 -4.46 -7.55 4.53
C ALA A 105 -5.10 -7.57 3.13
N ILE A 106 -6.38 -7.22 3.01
CA ILE A 106 -7.11 -7.21 1.73
C ILE A 106 -6.45 -6.29 0.70
N GLU A 107 -5.96 -5.12 1.11
CA GLU A 107 -5.38 -4.13 0.19
C GLU A 107 -4.18 -4.66 -0.63
N PRO A 108 -3.10 -5.20 -0.04
CA PRO A 108 -2.00 -5.77 -0.82
C PRO A 108 -2.42 -6.96 -1.66
N PHE A 109 -3.31 -7.83 -1.17
CA PHE A 109 -3.85 -8.93 -1.98
C PHE A 109 -4.57 -8.40 -3.23
N PHE A 110 -5.38 -7.35 -3.06
CA PHE A 110 -6.09 -6.71 -4.17
C PHE A 110 -5.13 -6.08 -5.19
N VAL A 111 -4.06 -5.41 -4.72
CA VAL A 111 -3.05 -4.80 -5.60
C VAL A 111 -2.25 -5.86 -6.35
N ILE A 112 -1.87 -6.97 -5.69
CA ILE A 112 -1.16 -8.09 -6.33
C ILE A 112 -2.05 -8.79 -7.37
N TYR A 113 -3.32 -9.04 -7.04
CA TYR A 113 -4.27 -9.66 -7.96
C TYR A 113 -4.50 -8.79 -9.22
N ASN A 114 -4.59 -7.47 -9.03
CA ASN A 114 -4.76 -6.50 -10.12
C ASN A 114 -3.43 -5.89 -10.60
N PHE A 115 -2.29 -6.53 -10.33
CA PHE A 115 -0.99 -5.94 -10.58
C PHE A 115 -0.81 -5.55 -12.05
N LYS A 116 -1.34 -6.36 -12.97
CA LYS A 116 -1.34 -6.05 -14.41
C LYS A 116 -2.05 -4.72 -14.67
N SER A 117 -3.21 -4.47 -14.08
CA SER A 117 -3.95 -3.21 -14.26
C SER A 117 -3.20 -1.99 -13.72
N PHE A 118 -2.47 -2.15 -12.61
CA PHE A 118 -1.69 -1.07 -12.00
C PHE A 118 -0.34 -0.82 -12.70
N ALA A 119 0.32 -1.89 -13.17
CA ALA A 119 1.67 -1.83 -13.70
C ALA A 119 1.76 -1.83 -15.23
N TYR A 120 0.69 -2.19 -15.97
CA TYR A 120 0.75 -2.35 -17.44
C TYR A 120 1.25 -1.08 -18.15
N ARG A 121 0.73 0.09 -17.78
CA ARG A 121 1.17 1.37 -18.37
C ARG A 121 2.61 1.75 -17.97
N ALA A 122 3.02 1.39 -16.75
CA ALA A 122 4.39 1.60 -16.28
C ALA A 122 5.40 0.67 -16.99
N ILE A 123 5.01 -0.58 -17.22
CA ILE A 123 5.79 -1.55 -17.99
C ILE A 123 5.86 -1.13 -19.46
N TYR A 124 4.75 -0.69 -20.05
CA TYR A 124 4.71 -0.20 -21.42
C TYR A 124 5.60 1.04 -21.62
N THR A 125 5.53 2.03 -20.74
CA THR A 125 6.37 3.24 -20.82
C THR A 125 7.86 2.93 -20.61
N ARG A 126 8.21 2.02 -19.69
CA ARG A 126 9.58 1.53 -19.52
C ARG A 126 10.05 0.77 -20.76
N ASN A 127 9.24 -0.13 -21.30
CA ASN A 127 9.55 -0.90 -22.49
C ASN A 127 9.64 -0.02 -23.75
N LYS A 128 8.87 1.07 -23.84
CA LYS A 128 9.01 2.08 -24.90
C LYS A 128 10.33 2.83 -24.82
N LYS A 129 10.75 3.23 -23.60
CA LYS A 129 12.07 3.85 -23.35
C LYS A 129 13.25 2.90 -23.57
N LEU A 130 13.09 1.62 -23.25
CA LEU A 130 14.09 0.59 -23.56
C LEU A 130 14.09 0.24 -25.04
N GLY A 131 12.91 0.25 -25.66
CA GLY A 131 12.70 -0.05 -27.07
C GLY A 131 13.22 1.05 -28.01
N SER A 132 13.41 2.27 -27.53
CA SER A 132 14.13 3.31 -28.29
C SER A 132 15.65 3.11 -28.31
N ASN A 133 16.20 2.17 -27.52
CA ASN A 133 17.64 1.93 -27.44
C ASN A 133 18.03 0.61 -28.13
N ILE A 134 18.49 0.70 -29.38
CA ILE A 134 18.77 -0.44 -30.28
C ILE A 134 19.83 -1.40 -29.70
N LEU A 135 20.86 -0.85 -29.03
CA LEU A 135 21.92 -1.65 -28.37
C LEU A 135 21.35 -2.53 -27.25
N LEU A 136 20.37 -2.02 -26.52
CA LEU A 136 19.78 -2.67 -25.37
C LEU A 136 18.72 -3.71 -25.78
N LYS A 137 18.02 -3.46 -26.90
CA LYS A 137 17.16 -4.45 -27.59
C LYS A 137 17.95 -5.69 -28.04
N ASN A 138 19.14 -5.49 -28.62
CA ASN A 138 20.00 -6.58 -29.05
C ASN A 138 20.65 -7.33 -27.87
N GLY A 139 20.99 -6.63 -26.78
CA GLY A 139 21.58 -7.25 -25.59
C GLY A 139 20.59 -8.07 -24.73
N LEU A 140 19.30 -7.73 -24.74
CA LEU A 140 18.28 -8.41 -23.90
C LEU A 140 17.47 -9.48 -24.63
N ASN A 141 17.73 -9.73 -25.92
CA ASN A 141 17.07 -10.75 -26.73
C ASN A 141 15.53 -10.72 -26.59
N VAL A 142 14.97 -9.50 -26.53
CA VAL A 142 13.55 -9.28 -26.29
C VAL A 142 12.76 -9.91 -27.44
N SER A 143 11.88 -10.85 -27.11
CA SER A 143 11.19 -11.69 -28.10
C SER A 143 10.38 -10.83 -29.09
N LYS A 144 10.44 -11.22 -30.37
CA LYS A 144 9.79 -10.55 -31.51
C LYS A 144 8.28 -10.30 -31.35
N MET A 145 7.63 -10.91 -30.35
CA MET A 145 6.20 -10.80 -30.10
C MET A 145 5.77 -9.42 -29.58
N ILE A 146 6.68 -8.63 -29.01
CA ILE A 146 6.40 -7.23 -28.63
C ILE A 146 6.42 -6.30 -29.86
N ILE A 147 7.08 -6.70 -30.95
CA ILE A 147 7.25 -5.88 -32.17
C ILE A 147 5.93 -5.72 -32.94
N TRP A 148 5.01 -6.68 -32.84
CA TRP A 148 3.74 -6.67 -33.58
C TRP A 148 2.65 -5.78 -32.97
N LEU A 149 2.85 -5.22 -31.78
CA LEU A 149 1.93 -4.27 -31.16
C LEU A 149 2.23 -2.80 -31.54
N ASP A 150 3.32 -2.57 -32.28
CA ASP A 150 3.79 -1.25 -32.73
C ASP A 150 3.58 -1.02 -34.24
N ILE A 151 2.87 -1.91 -34.96
CA ILE A 151 2.36 -1.71 -36.33
C ILE A 151 0.84 -1.59 -36.26
#